data_AF-A0AAN8VIW6-F1
#
_entry.id   AF-A0AAN8VIW6-F1
#
_cell.length_a   1.000
_cell.length_b   1.000
_cell.length_c   1.000
_cell.angle_alpha   90.00
_cell.angle_beta   90.00
_cell.angle_gamma   90.00
#
_symmetry.space_group_name_H-M   'P 1'
#
loop_
_entity.id
_entity.type
_entity.pdbx_description
1 polymer ?
#
loop_
_entity_poly.entity_id
_entity_poly.type
_entity_poly.pdbx_seq_one_letter_code
_entity_poly.pdbx_strand_id
1 'polypeptide(L)'
;MAWPYSGCSKLTDTNYKELSALYEKYKDKGLEILAFPCNQFGKQEPGSNEEIEETVCTRFKAEFPVFDKIEVNGKNADPLYQFLKAEKGGFLGDGIKWNFTKFLVNKEGQVVDRFAPTTSPLKINKDIEKLLGSS
;
A
#
# COMPACT_ATOMS: atom_id res chain seq x y z
N MET A 1 -4.36 -2.46 -3.25
CA MET A 1 -3.89 -1.77 -4.46
C MET A 1 -4.77 -2.18 -5.60
N ALA A 2 -5.07 -1.24 -6.52
CA ALA A 2 -5.88 -1.60 -7.67
C ALA A 2 -5.47 -0.87 -8.95
N TRP A 3 -5.49 -1.60 -10.07
CA TRP A 3 -5.11 -1.16 -11.42
C TRP A 3 -6.27 -1.16 -12.43
N PRO A 4 -6.64 -0.03 -13.08
CA PRO A 4 -7.61 -0.09 -14.16
C PRO A 4 -7.02 -0.83 -15.38
N TYR A 5 -7.69 -1.93 -15.79
CA TYR A 5 -7.37 -2.77 -16.96
C TYR A 5 -7.25 -1.97 -18.29
N SER A 6 -7.62 -0.69 -18.29
CA SER A 6 -7.62 0.19 -19.47
C SER A 6 -6.53 1.29 -19.48
N GLY A 7 -5.51 1.25 -18.62
CA GLY A 7 -4.33 2.11 -18.78
C GLY A 7 -3.81 2.78 -17.51
N CYS A 8 -2.54 3.22 -17.54
CA CYS A 8 -1.84 3.98 -16.50
C CYS A 8 -2.75 5.00 -15.83
N SER A 9 -3.29 4.66 -14.66
CA SER A 9 -3.75 5.71 -13.76
C SER A 9 -2.50 6.46 -13.29
N LYS A 10 -2.49 7.79 -13.43
CA LYS A 10 -1.39 8.64 -12.93
C LYS A 10 -1.06 8.30 -11.46
N LEU A 11 -2.09 7.95 -10.69
CA LEU A 11 -1.94 7.55 -9.30
C LEU A 11 -1.13 6.26 -9.16
N THR A 12 -1.40 5.24 -9.98
CA THR A 12 -0.70 3.96 -9.89
C THR A 12 0.77 4.09 -10.27
N ASP A 13 1.06 4.75 -11.39
CA ASP A 13 2.44 4.95 -11.85
C ASP A 13 3.26 5.73 -10.82
N THR A 14 2.71 6.83 -10.30
CA THR A 14 3.37 7.64 -9.28
C THR A 14 3.57 6.85 -8.00
N ASN A 15 2.56 6.12 -7.51
CA ASN A 15 2.68 5.39 -6.25
C ASN A 15 3.71 4.27 -6.33
N TYR A 16 3.69 3.43 -7.37
CA TYR A 16 4.67 2.35 -7.49
C TYR A 16 6.09 2.89 -7.63
N LYS A 17 6.32 3.90 -8.48
CA LYS A 17 7.66 4.50 -8.63
C LYS A 17 8.18 5.07 -7.31
N GLU A 18 7.35 5.80 -6.57
CA GLU A 18 7.77 6.40 -5.31
C GLU A 18 7.92 5.38 -4.18
N LEU A 19 7.07 4.34 -4.13
CA LEU A 19 7.23 3.23 -3.18
C LEU A 19 8.51 2.44 -3.44
N SER A 20 8.81 2.12 -4.71
CA SER A 20 10.06 1.46 -5.09
C SER A 20 11.28 2.30 -4.69
N ALA A 21 11.24 3.62 -4.92
CA ALA A 21 12.33 4.51 -4.51
C ALA A 21 12.53 4.56 -2.99
N LEU A 22 11.45 4.56 -2.20
CA LEU A 22 11.54 4.46 -0.74
C LEU A 22 12.10 3.11 -0.30
N TYR A 23 11.63 2.03 -0.91
CA TYR A 23 12.08 0.69 -0.58
C TYR A 23 13.56 0.52 -0.89
N GLU A 24 14.02 0.91 -2.07
CA GLU A 24 15.45 0.90 -2.44
C GLU A 24 16.30 1.68 -1.43
N LYS A 25 15.81 2.84 -0.96
CA LYS A 25 16.53 3.69 0.00
C LYS A 25 16.63 3.08 1.41
N TYR A 26 15.65 2.29 1.85
CA TYR A 26 15.50 1.89 3.25
C TYR A 26 15.36 0.40 3.53
N LYS A 27 15.27 -0.47 2.51
CA LYS A 27 15.13 -1.93 2.70
C LYS A 27 16.24 -2.49 3.59
N ASP A 28 17.48 -2.09 3.33
CA ASP A 28 18.66 -2.52 4.11
C ASP A 28 18.77 -1.82 5.48
N LYS A 29 17.86 -0.88 5.77
CA LYS A 29 17.75 -0.17 7.05
C LYS A 29 16.55 -0.67 7.87
N GLY A 30 15.81 -1.67 7.37
CA GLY A 30 14.70 -2.31 8.05
C GLY A 30 13.32 -1.76 7.69
N LEU A 31 13.17 -1.06 6.55
CA LEU A 31 11.84 -0.81 5.97
C LEU A 31 11.40 -2.03 5.16
N GLU A 32 10.15 -2.45 5.36
CA GLU A 32 9.48 -3.41 4.49
C GLU A 32 8.21 -2.79 3.91
N ILE A 33 7.89 -3.08 2.66
CA ILE A 33 6.64 -2.65 2.02
C ILE A 33 5.79 -3.87 1.69
N LEU A 34 4.61 -3.97 2.30
CA LEU A 34 3.69 -5.08 2.06
C LEU A 34 2.56 -4.65 1.13
N ALA A 35 2.49 -5.27 -0.03
CA ALA A 35 1.59 -4.89 -1.10
C ALA A 35 0.38 -5.82 -1.19
N PHE A 36 -0.83 -5.33 -0.87
CA PHE A 36 -2.06 -6.13 -0.92
C PHE A 36 -2.98 -5.70 -2.07
N PRO A 37 -3.09 -6.45 -3.17
CA PRO A 37 -4.04 -6.20 -4.25
C PRO A 37 -5.50 -6.26 -3.77
N CYS A 38 -6.39 -5.49 -4.40
CA CYS A 38 -7.80 -5.41 -4.03
C CYS A 38 -8.65 -4.88 -5.20
N ASN A 39 -9.74 -5.56 -5.55
CA ASN A 39 -10.59 -5.18 -6.69
C ASN A 39 -11.84 -4.36 -6.31
N GLN A 40 -11.96 -3.93 -5.04
CA GLN A 40 -13.17 -3.26 -4.53
C GLN A 40 -13.36 -1.82 -5.05
N PHE A 41 -12.34 -1.22 -5.68
CA PHE A 41 -12.33 0.20 -6.06
C PHE A 41 -12.37 0.36 -7.57
N GLY A 42 -13.57 0.56 -8.11
CA GLY A 42 -13.77 0.76 -9.55
C GLY A 42 -13.42 -0.45 -10.42
N LYS A 43 -13.33 -1.65 -9.82
CA LYS A 43 -12.89 -2.90 -10.49
C LYS A 43 -11.59 -2.76 -11.27
N GLN A 44 -10.72 -1.89 -10.77
CA GLN A 44 -9.31 -1.84 -11.07
C GLN A 44 -8.71 -3.10 -10.38
N GLU A 45 -7.80 -3.92 -10.88
CA GLU A 45 -7.41 -5.25 -10.31
C GLU A 45 -8.36 -6.45 -10.53
N PRO A 46 -8.96 -6.60 -11.73
CA PRO A 46 -9.77 -7.77 -12.05
C PRO A 46 -8.94 -9.06 -12.24
N GLY A 47 -7.65 -8.96 -12.56
CA GLY A 47 -6.78 -10.10 -12.88
C GLY A 47 -6.53 -11.08 -11.74
N SER A 48 -5.96 -12.24 -12.05
CA SER A 48 -5.54 -13.26 -11.07
C SER A 48 -4.32 -12.79 -10.26
N ASN A 49 -4.00 -13.49 -9.17
CA ASN A 49 -2.82 -13.13 -8.35
C ASN A 49 -1.53 -13.23 -9.18
N GLU A 50 -1.43 -14.25 -10.04
CA GLU A 50 -0.29 -14.47 -10.93
C GLU A 50 -0.13 -13.35 -11.96
N GLU A 51 -1.22 -12.90 -12.59
CA GLU A 51 -1.20 -11.78 -13.55
C GLU A 51 -0.79 -10.46 -12.89
N ILE A 52 -1.23 -10.26 -11.63
CA ILE A 52 -0.90 -9.07 -10.84
C ILE A 52 0.59 -9.07 -10.48
N GLU A 53 1.09 -10.20 -9.98
CA GLU A 53 2.50 -10.35 -9.60
C GLU A 53 3.42 -10.13 -10.80
N GLU A 54 3.15 -10.79 -11.93
CA GLU A 54 3.93 -10.64 -13.16
C GLU A 54 3.98 -9.17 -13.58
N THR A 55 2.84 -8.49 -13.56
CA THR A 55 2.75 -7.08 -13.94
C THR A 55 3.56 -6.18 -13.01
N VAL A 56 3.43 -6.36 -11.69
CA VAL A 56 4.11 -5.50 -10.71
C VAL A 56 5.64 -5.70 -10.78
N CYS A 57 6.08 -6.94 -10.90
CA CYS A 57 7.50 -7.30 -11.00
C CYS A 57 8.13 -6.79 -12.30
N THR A 58 7.47 -6.97 -13.45
CA THR A 58 8.05 -6.61 -14.75
C THR A 58 7.99 -5.10 -15.04
N ARG A 59 6.84 -4.48 -14.78
CA ARG A 59 6.58 -3.08 -15.18
C ARG A 59 7.14 -2.07 -14.21
N PHE A 60 6.95 -2.32 -12.91
CA PHE A 60 7.30 -1.37 -11.86
C PHE A 60 8.60 -1.73 -11.15
N LYS A 61 9.18 -2.89 -11.48
CA LYS A 61 10.42 -3.40 -10.87
C LYS A 61 10.34 -3.33 -9.34
N ALA A 62 9.16 -3.65 -8.80
CA ALA A 62 8.99 -3.68 -7.37
C ALA A 62 9.79 -4.86 -6.82
N GLU A 63 10.62 -4.59 -5.82
CA GLU A 63 11.42 -5.60 -5.12
C GLU A 63 10.80 -6.00 -3.77
N PHE A 64 9.64 -5.42 -3.44
CA PHE A 64 8.93 -5.66 -2.20
C PHE A 64 7.79 -6.69 -2.39
N PRO A 65 7.40 -7.45 -1.35
CA PRO A 65 6.42 -8.53 -1.47
C PRO A 65 5.03 -8.05 -1.88
N VAL A 66 4.49 -8.65 -2.96
CA VAL A 66 3.09 -8.53 -3.38
C VAL A 66 2.35 -9.79 -2.95
N PHE A 67 1.28 -9.63 -2.18
CA PHE A 67 0.47 -10.71 -1.64
C PHE A 67 -0.73 -11.03 -2.54
N ASP A 68 -1.44 -12.09 -2.17
CA ASP A 68 -2.73 -12.43 -2.77
C ASP A 68 -3.74 -11.29 -2.62
N LYS A 69 -4.65 -11.23 -3.59
CA LYS A 69 -5.75 -10.27 -3.59
C LYS A 69 -6.69 -10.49 -2.40
N ILE A 70 -7.00 -9.41 -1.69
CA ILE A 70 -7.90 -9.42 -0.54
C ILE A 70 -9.01 -8.39 -0.66
N GLU A 71 -10.05 -8.54 0.16
CA GLU A 71 -11.02 -7.49 0.44
C GLU A 71 -10.55 -6.64 1.64
N VAL A 72 -10.71 -5.33 1.56
CA VAL A 72 -10.26 -4.39 2.61
C VAL A 72 -11.44 -3.69 3.30
N ASN A 73 -12.63 -3.78 2.71
CA ASN A 73 -13.88 -3.23 3.20
C ASN A 73 -14.98 -4.30 3.23
N GLY A 74 -16.07 -4.02 3.97
CA GLY A 74 -17.23 -4.90 4.05
C GLY A 74 -17.05 -6.07 5.01
N LYS A 75 -18.00 -7.00 4.98
CA LYS A 75 -18.06 -8.15 5.89
C LYS A 75 -16.94 -9.16 5.67
N ASN A 76 -16.41 -9.21 4.45
CA ASN A 76 -15.34 -10.12 4.06
C ASN A 76 -13.95 -9.45 4.14
N ALA A 77 -13.86 -8.24 4.72
CA ALA A 77 -12.58 -7.57 4.85
C ALA A 77 -11.59 -8.47 5.59
N ASP A 78 -10.38 -8.59 5.07
CA ASP A 78 -9.32 -9.38 5.66
C ASP A 78 -9.05 -8.92 7.11
N PRO A 79 -8.81 -9.85 8.07
CA PRO A 79 -8.53 -9.49 9.46
C PRO A 79 -7.42 -8.45 9.63
N LEU A 80 -6.39 -8.47 8.80
CA LEU A 80 -5.34 -7.45 8.80
C LEU A 80 -5.93 -6.06 8.56
N TYR A 81 -6.76 -5.90 7.53
CA TYR A 81 -7.36 -4.61 7.21
C TYR A 81 -8.44 -4.20 8.21
N GLN A 82 -9.12 -5.15 8.85
CA GLN A 82 -10.00 -4.84 9.98
C GLN A 82 -9.19 -4.22 11.13
N PHE A 83 -8.07 -4.83 11.50
CA PHE A 83 -7.16 -4.32 12.53
C PHE A 83 -6.59 -2.94 12.17
N LEU A 84 -6.01 -2.78 10.99
CA LEU A 84 -5.39 -1.52 10.55
C LEU A 84 -6.40 -0.35 10.58
N LYS A 85 -7.62 -0.59 10.12
CA LYS A 85 -8.70 0.41 10.13
C LYS A 85 -9.18 0.75 11.54
N ALA A 86 -9.22 -0.23 12.44
CA ALA A 86 -9.60 -0.02 13.84
C ALA A 86 -8.54 0.82 14.58
N GLU A 87 -7.26 0.52 14.38
CA GLU A 87 -6.15 1.27 14.99
C GLU A 87 -6.02 2.70 14.44
N LYS A 88 -6.20 2.86 13.12
CA LYS A 88 -6.15 4.16 12.44
C LYS A 88 -7.32 4.31 11.47
N GLY A 89 -8.45 4.76 12.02
CA GLY A 89 -9.62 5.14 11.24
C GLY A 89 -9.44 6.44 10.45
N GLY A 90 -10.38 6.74 9.56
CA GLY A 90 -10.52 8.08 8.97
C GLY A 90 -11.48 8.95 9.80
N PHE A 91 -11.45 10.26 9.59
CA PHE A 91 -12.34 11.22 10.28
C PHE A 91 -13.84 10.96 10.04
N LEU A 92 -14.21 10.35 8.90
CA LEU A 92 -15.59 10.02 8.52
C LEU A 92 -15.71 8.51 8.27
N GLY A 93 -15.45 7.75 9.34
CA GLY A 93 -15.43 6.29 9.34
C GLY A 93 -14.08 5.69 8.97
N ASP A 94 -13.94 4.41 9.27
CA ASP A 94 -12.69 3.65 9.17
C ASP A 94 -12.42 3.08 7.77
N GLY A 95 -13.45 2.93 6.94
CA GLY A 95 -13.38 2.33 5.60
C GLY A 95 -12.28 2.92 4.70
N ILE A 96 -11.63 2.05 3.93
CA ILE A 96 -10.67 2.43 2.90
C ILE A 96 -11.44 3.12 1.77
N LYS A 97 -11.04 4.35 1.40
CA LYS A 97 -11.81 5.17 0.45
C LYS A 97 -11.44 4.91 -1.00
N TRP A 98 -10.18 4.56 -1.27
CA TRP A 98 -9.66 4.27 -2.61
C TRP A 98 -8.34 3.50 -2.55
N ASN A 99 -7.84 3.15 -3.73
CA ASN A 99 -6.53 2.54 -3.93
C ASN A 99 -5.40 3.39 -3.36
N PHE A 100 -4.32 2.72 -2.95
CA PHE A 100 -3.13 3.37 -2.38
C PHE A 100 -3.39 4.11 -1.06
N THR A 101 -4.36 3.70 -0.25
CA THR A 101 -4.31 4.04 1.19
C THR A 101 -3.11 3.31 1.80
N LYS A 102 -2.29 4.01 2.60
CA LYS A 102 -1.10 3.43 3.25
C LYS A 102 -1.27 3.46 4.76
N PHE A 103 -0.74 2.45 5.43
CA PHE A 103 -0.57 2.41 6.87
C PHE A 103 0.93 2.30 7.16
N LEU A 104 1.39 3.04 8.16
CA LEU A 104 2.76 2.93 8.66
C LEU A 104 2.71 2.20 10.00
N VAL A 105 3.46 1.10 10.08
CA VAL A 105 3.54 0.21 11.23
C VAL A 105 4.98 0.21 11.72
N ASN A 106 5.20 0.37 13.03
CA ASN A 106 6.55 0.33 13.62
C ASN A 106 7.03 -1.11 13.86
N LYS A 107 8.27 -1.27 14.34
CA LYS A 107 8.89 -2.58 14.59
C LYS A 107 8.21 -3.37 15.72
N GLU A 108 7.45 -2.68 16.56
CA GLU A 108 6.64 -3.24 17.64
C GLU A 108 5.24 -3.68 17.17
N GLY A 109 4.92 -3.50 15.88
CA GLY A 109 3.64 -3.89 15.29
C GLY A 109 2.50 -2.87 15.50
N GLN A 110 2.80 -1.68 16.01
CA GLN A 110 1.81 -0.62 16.26
C GLN A 110 1.57 0.21 15.00
N VAL A 111 0.29 0.47 14.69
CA VAL A 111 -0.08 1.32 13.54
C VAL A 111 0.09 2.78 13.96
N VAL A 112 1.17 3.42 13.50
CA VAL A 112 1.50 4.78 13.93
C VAL A 112 0.79 5.85 13.10
N ASP A 113 0.53 5.58 11.82
CA ASP A 113 -0.12 6.53 10.92
C ASP A 113 -0.89 5.87 9.77
N ARG A 114 -1.77 6.65 9.14
CA ARG A 114 -2.55 6.30 7.94
C ARG A 114 -2.56 7.45 6.95
N PHE A 115 -2.14 7.16 5.72
CA PHE A 115 -2.05 8.14 4.64
C PHE A 115 -3.12 7.93 3.57
N ALA A 116 -3.72 9.03 3.13
CA ALA A 116 -4.74 9.03 2.09
C ALA A 116 -4.19 8.52 0.74
N PRO A 117 -5.05 8.00 -0.15
CA PRO A 117 -4.73 7.66 -1.53
C PRO A 117 -3.86 8.69 -2.26
N THR A 118 -4.18 9.96 -2.08
CA THR A 118 -3.56 11.11 -2.75
C THR A 118 -2.26 11.58 -2.09
N THR A 119 -1.91 11.05 -0.91
CA THR A 119 -0.60 11.32 -0.30
C THR A 119 0.47 10.60 -1.10
N SER A 120 1.38 11.39 -1.69
CA SER A 120 2.61 10.92 -2.34
C SER A 120 3.42 10.10 -1.33
N PRO A 121 3.84 8.87 -1.65
CA PRO A 121 4.71 8.08 -0.78
C PRO A 121 5.95 8.85 -0.31
N LEU A 122 6.59 9.66 -1.16
CA LEU A 122 7.78 10.43 -0.77
C LEU A 122 7.54 11.39 0.42
N LYS A 123 6.30 11.82 0.66
CA LYS A 123 5.96 12.64 1.85
C LYS A 123 6.07 11.87 3.17
N ILE A 124 6.04 10.54 3.13
CA ILE A 124 6.15 9.63 4.28
C ILE A 124 7.62 9.43 4.68
N ASN A 125 8.58 9.88 3.86
CA ASN A 125 10.02 9.68 4.08
C ASN A 125 10.49 10.08 5.49
N LYS A 126 10.04 11.23 5.99
CA LYS A 126 10.43 11.72 7.33
C LYS A 126 9.89 10.85 8.45
N ASP A 127 8.68 10.32 8.30
CA ASP A 127 8.06 9.44 9.29
C ASP A 127 8.80 8.09 9.32
N ILE A 128 9.21 7.58 8.15
CA ILE A 128 10.05 6.39 8.03
C ILE A 128 11.42 6.62 8.70
N GLU A 129 12.13 7.70 8.35
CA GLU A 129 13.44 8.04 8.93
C GLU A 129 13.38 8.10 10.46
N LYS A 130 12.34 8.73 11.00
CA LYS A 130 12.09 8.81 12.44
C LYS A 130 11.94 7.44 13.09
N LEU A 131 11.19 6.52 12.49
CA LEU A 131 11.00 5.16 13.03
C LEU A 131 12.25 4.28 12.87
N LEU A 132 13.04 4.52 11.83
CA LEU A 132 14.30 3.80 11.61
C LEU A 132 15.45 4.34 12.48
N GLY A 133 15.24 5.43 13.22
CA GLY A 133 16.30 6.11 13.98
C GLY A 133 17.38 6.72 13.09
N SER A 134 17.06 6.99 11.83
CA SER A 134 17.97 7.62 10.87
C SER A 134 17.81 9.15 10.97
N SER A 135 18.83 9.84 11.50
CA SER A 135 18.89 11.32 11.59
C SER A 135 19.56 11.94 10.37
#